data_AF-A0A183HSN1-F1
#
_entry.id   AF-A0A183HSN1-F1
#
_cell.length_a   1.000
_cell.length_b   1.000
_cell.length_c   1.000
_cell.angle_alpha   90.00
_cell.angle_beta   90.00
_cell.angle_gamma   90.00
#
_symmetry.space_group_name_H-M   'P 1'
#
loop_
_entity.id
_entity.type
_entity.pdbx_description
1 polymer ?
#
loop_
_entity_poly.entity_id
_entity_poly.type
_entity_poly.pdbx_seq_one_letter_code
_entity_poly.pdbx_strand_id
1 'polypeptide(L)'
;MKEHRIIWLQREFDKRAEKISAQIEKHLDILRTDLLPPLEEFALERWAQSSIPEQVALADIVASNGLCEESLLQYFEFIRDTPNLSVDFFHTDSSDLFKEREEIPHCVIID
;
A
#
# COMPACT_ATOMS: atom_id res chain seq x y z
N MET A 1 -37.17 9.32 34.05
CA MET A 1 -35.99 10.22 34.24
C MET A 1 -34.66 9.53 33.90
N LYS A 2 -34.32 8.36 34.47
CA LYS A 2 -33.03 7.69 34.20
C LYS A 2 -32.88 7.14 32.77
N GLU A 3 -33.91 6.52 32.21
CA GLU A 3 -33.88 5.98 30.84
C GLU A 3 -33.69 7.07 29.78
N HIS A 4 -34.41 8.19 29.89
CA HIS A 4 -34.22 9.32 28.97
C HIS A 4 -32.79 9.87 28.99
N ARG A 5 -32.15 9.88 30.17
CA ARG A 5 -30.75 10.30 30.29
C ARG A 5 -29.79 9.30 29.67
N ILE A 6 -30.06 7.99 29.79
CA ILE A 6 -29.26 6.94 29.15
C ILE A 6 -29.37 7.03 27.62
N ILE A 7 -30.58 7.15 27.09
CA ILE A 7 -30.82 7.28 25.64
C ILE A 7 -30.16 8.54 25.09
N TRP A 8 -30.21 9.65 25.83
CA TRP A 8 -29.55 10.89 25.43
C TRP A 8 -28.02 10.73 25.39
N LEU A 9 -27.43 10.10 26.41
CA LEU A 9 -25.99 9.83 26.46
C LEU A 9 -25.53 8.88 25.34
N GLN A 10 -26.32 7.86 25.00
CA GLN A 10 -26.03 6.97 23.87
C GLN A 10 -26.02 7.74 22.54
N ARG A 11 -27.05 8.55 22.28
CA ARG A 11 -27.09 9.37 21.05
C ARG A 11 -25.93 10.36 20.96
N GLU A 12 -25.52 10.94 22.09
CA GLU A 12 -24.38 11.85 22.16
C GLU A 12 -23.06 11.10 21.87
N PHE A 13 -22.92 9.89 22.39
CA PHE A 13 -21.78 9.02 22.13
C PHE A 13 -21.71 8.61 20.66
N ASP A 14 -22.82 8.12 20.10
CA ASP A 14 -22.89 7.64 18.71
C ASP A 14 -22.53 8.77 17.74
N LYS A 15 -23.05 9.98 17.95
CA LYS A 15 -22.69 11.16 17.14
C LYS A 15 -21.20 11.49 17.19
N ARG A 16 -20.56 11.34 18.36
CA ARG A 16 -19.13 11.58 18.51
C ARG A 16 -18.32 10.47 17.84
N ALA A 17 -18.74 9.23 17.98
CA ALA A 17 -18.11 8.08 17.35
C ALA A 17 -18.18 8.17 15.81
N GLU A 18 -19.32 8.56 15.24
CA GLU A 18 -19.47 8.81 13.80
C GLU A 18 -18.51 9.91 13.32
N LYS A 19 -18.44 11.02 14.06
CA LYS A 19 -17.54 12.12 13.72
C LYS A 19 -16.07 11.70 13.73
N ILE A 20 -15.65 10.94 14.75
CA ILE A 20 -14.28 10.41 14.85
C ILE A 20 -14.01 9.43 13.70
N SER A 21 -14.96 8.54 13.39
CA SER A 21 -14.82 7.57 12.31
C SER A 21 -14.63 8.25 10.96
N ALA A 22 -15.44 9.27 10.66
CA ALA A 22 -15.31 10.06 9.44
C ALA A 22 -13.97 10.81 9.35
N GLN A 23 -13.43 11.27 10.49
CA GLN A 23 -12.11 11.90 10.54
C GLN A 23 -10.98 10.88 10.29
N ILE A 24 -11.08 9.68 10.86
CA ILE A 24 -10.12 8.59 10.65
C ILE A 24 -10.12 8.19 9.17
N GLU A 25 -11.30 7.96 8.58
CA GLU A 25 -11.44 7.56 7.18
C GLU A 25 -10.83 8.60 6.23
N LYS A 26 -11.11 9.89 6.46
CA LYS A 26 -10.48 10.98 5.71
C LYS A 26 -8.95 10.99 5.85
N HIS A 27 -8.43 10.75 7.05
CA HIS A 27 -6.98 10.71 7.25
C HIS A 27 -6.35 9.47 6.61
N LEU A 28 -7.03 8.33 6.62
CA LEU A 28 -6.59 7.14 5.90
C LEU A 28 -6.59 7.35 4.40
N ASP A 29 -7.58 8.05 3.84
CA ASP A 29 -7.59 8.41 2.43
C ASP A 29 -6.41 9.33 2.06
N ILE A 30 -6.13 10.34 2.89
CA ILE A 30 -4.96 11.21 2.69
C ILE A 30 -3.65 10.42 2.78
N LEU A 31 -3.50 9.57 3.79
CA LEU A 31 -2.32 8.71 3.91
C LEU A 31 -2.20 7.74 2.73
N ARG A 32 -3.33 7.24 2.22
CA ARG A 32 -3.35 6.39 1.03
C ARG A 32 -2.89 7.15 -0.19
N THR A 33 -3.30 8.40 -0.38
CA THR A 33 -2.86 9.23 -1.51
C THR A 33 -1.42 9.74 -1.37
N ASP A 34 -0.94 9.93 -0.14
CA ASP A 34 0.41 10.43 0.14
C ASP A 34 1.46 9.31 0.12
N LEU A 35 1.11 8.12 0.61
CA LEU A 35 2.04 6.98 0.72
C LEU A 35 2.04 6.09 -0.52
N LEU A 36 0.88 5.92 -1.17
CA LEU A 36 0.83 5.21 -2.43
C LEU A 36 0.91 6.27 -3.53
N PRO A 37 1.88 6.18 -4.46
CA PRO A 37 1.79 6.98 -5.67
C PRO A 37 0.38 6.75 -6.26
N PRO A 38 -0.24 7.76 -6.88
CA PRO A 38 -1.49 7.55 -7.59
C PRO A 38 -1.28 6.29 -8.44
N LEU A 39 -2.24 5.37 -8.39
CA LEU A 39 -2.31 4.25 -9.31
C LEU A 39 -2.56 4.81 -10.72
N GLU A 40 -1.65 5.65 -11.22
CA GLU A 40 -1.40 5.87 -12.63
C GLU A 40 -0.91 4.53 -13.15
N GLU A 41 -1.91 3.71 -13.41
CA GLU A 41 -1.85 2.58 -14.30
C GLU A 41 -0.90 1.47 -13.81
N PHE A 42 -1.50 0.58 -13.03
CA PHE A 42 -1.34 -0.87 -13.24
C PHE A 42 -1.73 -1.30 -14.68
N ALA A 43 -1.52 -0.45 -15.70
CA ALA A 43 -1.69 -0.81 -17.07
C ALA A 43 -0.56 -1.77 -17.37
N LEU A 44 -0.94 -3.03 -17.51
CA LEU A 44 -0.09 -4.12 -17.95
C LEU A 44 0.79 -3.73 -19.15
N GLU A 45 0.26 -2.87 -20.01
CA GLU A 45 0.94 -2.27 -21.15
C GLU A 45 2.22 -1.49 -20.79
N ARG A 46 2.24 -0.76 -19.66
CA ARG A 46 3.46 -0.07 -19.17
C ARG A 46 4.48 -1.06 -18.63
N TRP A 47 4.01 -2.12 -17.94
CA TRP A 47 4.89 -3.14 -17.38
C TRP A 47 5.52 -4.01 -18.48
N ALA A 48 4.78 -4.29 -19.55
CA ALA A 48 5.30 -4.95 -20.75
C ALA A 48 6.39 -4.12 -21.47
N GLN A 49 6.40 -2.80 -21.27
CA GLN A 49 7.42 -1.88 -21.82
C GLN A 49 8.51 -1.52 -20.80
N SER A 50 8.48 -2.11 -19.60
CA SER A 50 9.47 -1.84 -18.55
C SER A 50 10.85 -2.36 -18.94
N SER A 51 11.91 -1.66 -18.50
CA SER A 51 13.27 -2.17 -18.57
C SER A 51 13.57 -3.22 -17.50
N ILE A 52 12.65 -3.42 -16.55
CA ILE A 52 12.75 -4.37 -15.46
C ILE A 52 12.19 -5.73 -15.92
N PRO A 53 13.03 -6.78 -16.03
CA PRO A 53 12.61 -8.07 -16.55
C PRO A 53 11.47 -8.73 -15.76
N GLU A 54 11.44 -8.56 -14.44
CA GLU A 54 10.38 -9.06 -13.56
C GLU A 54 9.00 -8.46 -13.91
N GLN A 55 8.95 -7.16 -14.19
CA GLN A 55 7.70 -6.48 -14.53
C GLN A 55 7.18 -6.92 -15.90
N VAL A 56 8.09 -7.12 -16.87
CA VAL A 56 7.74 -7.66 -18.19
C VAL A 56 7.20 -9.09 -18.07
N ALA A 57 7.83 -9.94 -17.26
CA ALA A 57 7.38 -11.30 -17.05
C ALA A 57 5.97 -11.36 -16.42
N LEU A 58 5.69 -10.54 -15.40
CA LEU A 58 4.34 -10.46 -14.83
C LEU A 58 3.33 -9.97 -15.86
N ALA A 59 3.71 -8.97 -16.66
CA ALA A 59 2.84 -8.43 -17.71
C ALA A 59 2.47 -9.50 -18.74
N ASP A 60 3.43 -10.30 -19.18
CA ASP A 60 3.20 -11.38 -20.16
C ASP A 60 2.32 -12.51 -19.59
N ILE A 61 2.52 -12.88 -18.32
CA ILE A 61 1.72 -13.91 -17.65
C ILE A 61 0.26 -13.45 -17.48
N VAL A 62 0.06 -12.21 -17.05
CA VAL A 62 -1.30 -11.65 -16.89
C VAL A 62 -1.93 -11.36 -18.26
N ALA A 63 -1.16 -11.04 -19.30
CA ALA A 63 -1.70 -10.85 -20.65
C ALA A 63 -2.18 -12.16 -21.27
N SER A 64 -1.54 -13.28 -20.94
CA SER A 64 -1.90 -14.60 -21.45
C SER A 64 -3.06 -15.24 -20.68
N ASN A 65 -3.09 -15.09 -19.35
CA ASN A 65 -4.03 -15.83 -18.48
C ASN A 65 -5.07 -14.93 -17.79
N GLY A 66 -4.94 -13.61 -17.88
CA GLY A 66 -5.72 -12.65 -17.09
C GLY A 66 -5.18 -12.49 -15.67
N LEU A 67 -5.77 -11.55 -14.91
CA LEU A 67 -5.39 -11.31 -13.52
C LEU A 67 -6.16 -12.27 -12.60
N CYS A 68 -5.57 -13.43 -12.33
CA CYS A 68 -6.13 -14.49 -11.47
C CYS A 68 -5.05 -15.13 -10.60
N GLU A 69 -5.46 -16.00 -9.67
CA GLU A 69 -4.56 -16.65 -8.71
C GLU A 69 -3.52 -17.52 -9.42
N GLU A 70 -3.91 -18.20 -10.49
CA GLU A 70 -3.03 -19.04 -11.30
C GLU A 70 -1.90 -18.23 -11.95
N SER A 71 -2.19 -17.00 -12.40
CA SER A 71 -1.19 -16.09 -12.97
C SER A 71 -0.17 -15.64 -11.92
N LEU A 72 -0.61 -15.41 -10.69
CA LEU A 72 0.29 -15.07 -9.59
C LEU A 72 1.18 -16.27 -9.21
N LEU A 73 0.59 -17.47 -9.15
CA LEU A 73 1.35 -18.70 -8.88
C LEU A 73 2.44 -18.92 -9.93
N GLN A 74 2.10 -18.78 -11.21
CA GLN A 74 3.08 -18.91 -12.31
C GLN A 74 4.20 -17.87 -12.21
N TYR A 75 3.87 -16.63 -11.84
CA TYR A 75 4.87 -15.59 -11.63
C TYR A 75 5.81 -15.92 -10.46
N PHE A 76 5.29 -16.42 -9.35
CA PHE A 76 6.13 -16.84 -8.21
C PHE A 76 7.01 -18.04 -8.54
N GLU A 77 6.51 -19.01 -9.30
CA GLU A 77 7.33 -20.12 -9.80
C GLU A 77 8.43 -19.62 -10.74
N PHE A 78 8.11 -18.70 -11.64
CA PHE A 78 9.07 -18.09 -12.55
C PHE A 78 10.20 -17.37 -11.79
N ILE A 79 9.88 -16.54 -10.80
CA ILE A 79 10.90 -15.86 -9.98
C ILE A 79 11.72 -16.84 -9.17
N ARG A 80 11.09 -17.89 -8.60
CA ARG A 80 11.79 -18.92 -7.83
C ARG A 80 12.85 -19.63 -8.69
N ASP A 81 12.52 -19.91 -9.94
CA ASP A 81 13.42 -20.61 -10.87
C ASP A 81 14.45 -19.65 -11.50
N THR A 82 14.19 -18.34 -11.47
CA THR A 82 15.08 -17.29 -12.02
C THR A 82 15.29 -16.13 -11.03
N PRO A 83 15.96 -16.39 -9.88
CA PRO A 83 16.11 -15.40 -8.80
C PRO A 83 16.85 -14.12 -9.22
N ASN A 84 17.71 -14.19 -10.24
CA ASN A 84 18.44 -13.05 -10.79
C ASN A 84 17.54 -12.01 -11.48
N LEU A 85 16.29 -12.35 -11.80
CA LEU A 85 15.35 -11.44 -12.45
C LEU A 85 14.56 -10.59 -11.45
N SER A 86 14.49 -11.01 -10.17
CA SER A 86 13.80 -10.24 -9.14
C SER A 86 14.61 -9.01 -8.74
N VAL A 87 13.96 -7.84 -8.78
CA VAL A 87 14.56 -6.55 -8.36
C VAL A 87 15.03 -6.61 -6.91
N ASP A 88 14.33 -7.39 -6.08
CA ASP A 88 14.62 -7.52 -4.65
C ASP A 88 15.79 -8.45 -4.32
N PHE A 89 16.27 -9.26 -5.29
CA PHE A 89 17.38 -10.19 -5.07
C PHE A 89 18.73 -9.49 -4.85
N PHE A 90 18.90 -8.27 -5.36
CA PHE A 90 20.11 -7.46 -5.16
C PHE A 90 19.94 -6.27 -4.20
N HIS A 91 18.71 -5.95 -3.77
CA HIS A 91 18.44 -4.81 -2.88
C HIS A 91 18.20 -5.18 -1.42
N THR A 92 18.06 -6.47 -1.09
CA THR A 92 18.04 -6.92 0.30
C THR A 92 19.43 -7.32 0.76
N ASP A 93 20.33 -6.33 0.86
CA ASP A 93 21.45 -6.46 1.78
C ASP A 93 20.81 -6.62 3.17
N SER A 94 21.01 -7.76 3.84
CA SER A 94 20.42 -8.04 5.16
C SER A 94 20.83 -7.04 6.25
N SER A 95 21.69 -6.07 5.90
CA SER A 95 22.13 -4.96 6.72
C SER A 95 21.21 -3.73 6.64
N ASP A 96 20.31 -3.62 5.67
CA ASP A 96 19.50 -2.40 5.43
C ASP A 96 18.18 -2.33 6.23
N LEU A 97 17.72 -3.45 6.80
CA LEU A 97 16.55 -3.47 7.69
C LEU A 97 16.77 -2.77 9.05
N PHE A 98 18.04 -2.47 9.39
CA PHE A 98 18.41 -1.84 10.66
C PHE A 98 19.28 -0.58 10.51
N LYS A 99 19.48 -0.05 9.30
CA LYS A 99 20.09 1.27 9.17
C LYS A 99 19.07 2.33 9.57
N GLU A 100 19.34 2.93 10.72
CA GLU A 100 18.65 4.10 11.25
C GLU A 100 18.41 5.11 10.12
N ARG A 101 17.19 5.62 10.03
CA ARG A 101 16.86 6.79 9.22
C ARG A 101 17.64 7.99 9.78
N GLU A 102 18.86 8.18 9.32
CA GLU A 102 19.57 9.44 9.51
C GLU A 102 18.98 10.49 8.55
N GLU A 103 18.26 11.41 9.19
CA GLU A 103 18.09 12.84 8.87
C GLU A 103 17.30 13.27 7.61
N ILE A 104 16.07 13.76 7.87
CA ILE A 104 15.64 15.07 7.33
C ILE A 104 15.12 15.89 8.52
N PRO A 105 15.79 17.00 8.92
CA PRO A 105 15.30 17.86 9.98
C PRO A 105 14.31 18.88 9.39
N HIS A 106 13.05 18.79 9.77
CA HIS A 106 12.13 19.94 9.71
C HIS A 106 11.44 20.09 11.06
N CYS A 107 12.21 20.54 12.06
CA CYS A 107 11.64 21.22 13.22
C CYS A 107 11.18 22.61 12.78
N VAL A 108 9.87 22.84 12.76
CA VAL A 108 9.30 24.18 12.74
C VAL A 108 9.25 24.66 14.19
N ILE A 109 10.08 25.66 14.53
CA ILE A 109 9.96 26.41 15.78
C ILE A 109 8.88 27.47 15.54
N ILE A 110 7.90 27.54 16.43
CA ILE A 110 6.93 28.65 16.51
C ILE A 110 7.25 29.40 17.80
N ASP A 111 7.47 30.71 17.70
CA ASP A 111 7.67 31.66 18.80
C ASP A 111 6.46 31.75 19.75
#